data_AF-A0A0D2ASH3-F1
#
_entry.id   AF-A0A0D2ASH3-F1
#
_cell.length_a   1.000
_cell.length_b   1.000
_cell.length_c   1.000
_cell.angle_alpha   90.00
_cell.angle_beta   90.00
_cell.angle_gamma   90.00
#
_symmetry.space_group_name_H-M   'P 1'
#
loop_
_entity.id
_entity.type
_entity.pdbx_description
1 polymer ?
#
loop_
_entity_poly.entity_id
_entity_poly.type
_entity_poly.pdbx_seq_one_letter_code
_entity_poly.pdbx_strand_id
1 'polypeptide(L)'
;MSLPPSKRSRSSDSLSRRLSQSGDGTESTVSADKKYSAYKDVNYSVVLETKGSFMRLSDAGLVKEDQILCEKRLYTHQPRPDHSLFDNRFDKFQTLIRGRSETRVFLDLHPLLILSVENLYISGREEFHGLIEGQ
;
A
#
# COMPACT_ATOMS: atom_id res chain seq x y z
N MET A 1 -72.73 -23.28 -12.35
CA MET A 1 -71.42 -23.97 -12.25
C MET A 1 -70.36 -22.88 -12.33
N SER A 2 -69.81 -22.40 -11.22
CA SER A 2 -68.79 -23.01 -10.35
C SER A 2 -67.37 -22.52 -10.68
N LEU A 3 -66.88 -21.70 -9.75
CA LEU A 3 -65.51 -21.54 -9.25
C LEU A 3 -64.58 -20.43 -9.83
N PRO A 4 -63.90 -19.69 -8.92
CA PRO A 4 -63.07 -18.50 -9.17
C PRO A 4 -61.61 -18.80 -9.56
N PRO A 5 -60.83 -17.78 -9.98
CA PRO A 5 -59.40 -17.94 -10.23
C PRO A 5 -58.63 -18.43 -8.99
N SER A 6 -57.76 -19.40 -9.26
CA SER A 6 -56.98 -20.19 -8.31
C SER A 6 -56.03 -19.35 -7.44
N LYS A 7 -56.11 -19.56 -6.12
CA LYS A 7 -55.15 -19.07 -5.12
C LYS A 7 -53.81 -19.78 -5.32
N ARG A 8 -52.80 -19.09 -5.83
CA ARG A 8 -51.39 -19.49 -5.65
C ARG A 8 -50.72 -18.52 -4.68
N SER A 9 -50.69 -18.93 -3.42
CA SER A 9 -49.87 -18.32 -2.37
C SER A 9 -48.39 -18.43 -2.75
N ARG A 10 -47.67 -17.30 -2.74
CA ARG A 10 -46.20 -17.28 -2.64
C ARG A 10 -45.81 -16.25 -1.59
N SER A 11 -45.62 -16.82 -0.40
CA SER A 11 -44.77 -16.43 0.73
C SER A 11 -44.12 -15.05 0.66
N SER A 12 -44.60 -14.16 1.52
CA SER A 12 -43.85 -13.04 2.06
C SER A 12 -42.76 -13.58 2.99
N ASP A 13 -41.57 -13.81 2.45
CA ASP A 13 -40.40 -14.15 3.26
C ASP A 13 -39.60 -12.88 3.57
N SER A 14 -39.90 -12.33 4.75
CA SER A 14 -39.12 -11.29 5.40
C SER A 14 -37.77 -11.86 5.84
N LEU A 15 -36.82 -11.93 4.91
CA LEU A 15 -35.46 -12.32 5.21
C LEU A 15 -34.64 -11.09 5.63
N SER A 16 -34.77 -10.80 6.93
CA SER A 16 -33.68 -10.53 7.85
C SER A 16 -32.36 -10.06 7.22
N ARG A 17 -32.00 -8.80 7.51
CA ARG A 17 -30.64 -8.25 7.46
C ARG A 17 -29.62 -9.29 7.91
N ARG A 18 -28.96 -9.94 6.95
CA ARG A 18 -27.71 -10.66 7.20
C ARG A 18 -26.59 -9.65 7.02
N LEU A 19 -26.13 -9.09 8.15
CA LEU A 19 -24.77 -8.54 8.23
C LEU A 19 -23.84 -9.71 7.87
N SER A 20 -23.29 -9.70 6.67
CA SER A 20 -22.13 -10.53 6.36
C SER A 20 -20.98 -9.99 7.21
N GLN A 21 -20.72 -10.65 8.34
CA GLN A 21 -19.40 -10.61 8.96
C GLN A 21 -18.46 -11.33 7.97
N SER A 22 -17.86 -10.53 7.08
CA SER A 22 -16.72 -10.93 6.26
C SER A 22 -15.46 -10.57 7.03
N GLY A 23 -14.52 -11.51 7.03
CA GLY A 23 -13.36 -11.57 7.90
C GLY A 23 -12.49 -10.33 7.92
N ASP A 24 -11.82 -10.22 9.06
CA ASP A 24 -10.63 -9.44 9.39
C ASP A 24 -9.82 -8.98 8.16
N GLY A 25 -10.05 -7.72 7.82
CA GLY A 25 -9.59 -7.06 6.60
C GLY A 25 -10.17 -5.66 6.53
N THR A 26 -10.29 -4.98 7.68
CA THR A 26 -10.67 -3.57 7.71
C THR A 26 -9.48 -2.72 7.27
N GLU A 27 -9.24 -2.64 5.95
CA GLU A 27 -8.97 -1.32 5.36
C GLU A 27 -10.24 -0.51 5.53
N SER A 28 -10.40 -0.03 6.76
CA SER A 28 -11.59 0.64 7.22
C SER A 28 -11.78 1.88 6.33
N THR A 29 -13.02 2.07 5.87
CA THR A 29 -13.56 3.23 5.13
C THR A 29 -13.53 4.50 5.99
N VAL A 30 -12.43 4.69 6.70
CA VAL A 30 -12.12 5.76 7.61
C VAL A 30 -11.67 6.89 6.71
N SER A 31 -12.49 7.95 6.66
CA SER A 31 -12.13 9.19 5.97
C SER A 31 -10.70 9.57 6.36
N ALA A 32 -9.93 10.10 5.40
CA ALA A 32 -8.55 10.50 5.64
C ALA A 32 -8.42 11.34 6.93
N ASP A 33 -9.39 12.22 7.19
CA ASP A 33 -9.49 13.01 8.43
C ASP A 33 -9.44 12.19 9.73
N LYS A 34 -10.07 11.02 9.77
CA LYS A 34 -10.03 10.15 10.94
C LYS A 34 -8.69 9.42 11.06
N LYS A 35 -8.06 9.04 9.94
CA LYS A 35 -6.71 8.43 9.92
C LYS A 35 -5.65 9.40 10.45
N TYR A 36 -5.78 10.69 10.13
CA TYR A 36 -4.85 11.73 10.57
C TYR A 36 -5.31 12.52 11.80
N SER A 37 -6.38 12.08 12.48
CA SER A 37 -6.94 12.78 13.64
C SER A 37 -5.93 12.92 14.79
N ALA A 38 -5.05 11.92 14.97
CA ALA A 38 -3.99 11.94 15.97
C ALA A 38 -2.98 13.09 15.80
N TYR A 39 -2.67 13.47 14.55
CA TYR A 39 -1.77 14.60 14.26
C TYR A 39 -2.40 15.96 14.56
N LYS A 40 -3.74 16.01 14.66
CA LYS A 40 -4.50 17.23 14.99
C LYS A 40 -4.73 17.39 16.50
N ASP A 41 -4.36 16.40 17.30
CA ASP A 41 -4.48 16.48 18.76
C ASP A 41 -3.51 17.54 19.30
N VAL A 42 -3.99 18.38 20.23
CA VAL A 42 -3.19 19.40 20.92
C VAL A 42 -2.02 18.76 21.68
N ASN A 43 -2.18 17.52 22.14
CA ASN A 43 -1.17 16.78 22.89
C ASN A 43 -0.20 15.99 22.00
N TYR A 44 -0.36 16.04 20.66
CA TYR A 44 0.45 15.25 19.74
C TYR A 44 1.96 15.49 19.90
N SER A 45 2.36 16.75 20.13
CA SER A 45 3.76 17.11 20.40
C SER A 45 4.29 16.43 21.66
N VAL A 46 3.53 16.45 22.75
CA VAL A 46 3.89 15.82 24.03
C VAL A 46 4.03 14.31 23.86
N VAL A 47 3.11 13.68 23.12
CA VAL A 47 3.18 12.25 22.80
C VAL A 47 4.46 11.92 22.03
N LEU A 48 4.83 12.72 21.03
CA LEU A 48 6.10 12.55 20.31
C LEU A 48 7.30 12.69 21.25
N GLU A 49 7.30 13.67 22.16
CA GLU A 49 8.39 13.88 23.10
C GLU A 49 8.58 12.68 24.03
N THR A 50 7.49 12.03 24.47
CA THR A 50 7.59 10.77 25.24
C THR A 50 8.23 9.61 24.46
N LYS A 51 8.24 9.70 23.13
CA LYS A 51 8.87 8.73 22.23
C LYS A 51 10.27 9.17 21.77
N GLY A 52 10.78 10.29 22.29
CA GLY A 52 12.07 10.85 21.90
C GLY A 52 12.07 11.53 20.53
N SER A 53 10.88 11.85 19.99
CA SER A 53 10.72 12.61 18.76
C SER A 53 10.28 14.03 19.10
N PHE A 54 10.90 15.03 18.47
CA PHE A 54 10.66 16.43 18.79
C PHE A 54 10.22 17.18 17.54
N MET A 55 9.11 17.93 17.63
CA MET A 55 8.64 18.82 16.56
C MET A 55 9.23 20.24 16.67
N ARG A 56 10.26 20.41 17.49
CA ARG A 56 10.98 21.66 17.68
C ARG A 56 12.41 21.52 17.17
N LEU A 57 12.99 22.65 16.77
CA LEU A 57 14.41 22.70 16.48
C LEU A 57 15.19 22.34 17.76
N SER A 58 16.22 21.52 17.61
CA SER A 58 17.19 21.31 18.67
C SER A 58 18.03 22.57 18.83
N ASP A 59 18.28 23.00 20.08
CA ASP A 59 19.18 24.12 20.37
C ASP A 59 20.62 23.83 19.90
N ALA A 60 20.99 22.55 19.87
CA ALA A 60 22.26 22.08 19.32
C ALA A 60 22.30 22.03 17.78
N GLY A 61 21.16 22.32 17.12
CA GLY A 61 21.01 22.24 15.67
C GLY A 61 20.98 20.79 15.15
N LEU A 62 21.15 20.66 13.84
CA LEU A 62 21.39 19.36 13.20
C LEU A 62 22.82 18.91 13.48
N VAL A 63 22.98 17.61 13.71
CA VAL A 63 24.29 16.97 13.84
C VAL A 63 25.03 17.12 12.50
N LYS A 64 26.23 17.73 12.52
CA LYS A 64 26.99 18.04 11.30
C LYS A 64 27.32 16.77 10.51
N GLU A 65 27.57 15.67 11.22
CA GLU A 65 27.84 14.35 10.67
C GLU A 65 26.65 13.84 9.85
N ASP A 66 25.42 14.02 10.36
CA ASP A 66 24.19 13.63 9.67
C ASP A 66 23.95 14.50 8.43
N GLN A 67 24.22 15.80 8.54
CA GLN A 67 24.13 16.71 7.41
C GLN A 67 25.10 16.29 6.28
N ILE A 68 26.37 16.04 6.61
CA ILE A 68 27.39 15.60 5.65
C ILE A 68 27.00 14.24 5.05
N LEU A 69 26.45 13.32 5.85
CA LEU A 69 26.00 12.03 5.36
C LEU A 69 24.86 12.18 4.33
N CYS A 70 23.86 13.00 4.65
CA CYS A 70 22.75 13.29 3.75
C CYS A 70 23.23 13.97 2.47
N GLU A 71 24.07 15.00 2.57
CA GLU A 71 24.68 15.67 1.43
C GLU A 71 25.47 14.68 0.57
N LYS A 72 26.31 13.84 1.18
CA LYS A 72 27.03 12.78 0.47
C LYS A 72 26.05 11.87 -0.26
N ARG A 73 24.99 11.37 0.36
CA ARG A 73 24.03 10.47 -0.31
C ARG A 73 23.28 11.15 -1.46
N LEU A 74 22.91 12.42 -1.29
CA LEU A 74 22.17 13.22 -2.29
C LEU A 74 23.03 13.59 -3.50
N TYR A 75 24.31 13.95 -3.28
CA TYR A 75 25.21 14.38 -4.34
C TYR A 75 26.09 13.26 -4.91
N THR A 76 26.24 12.15 -4.19
CA THR A 76 26.94 10.97 -4.74
C THR A 76 26.07 10.35 -5.82
N HIS A 77 26.60 10.29 -7.04
CA HIS A 77 26.01 9.54 -8.14
C HIS A 77 25.81 8.08 -7.71
N GLN A 78 24.55 7.70 -7.46
CA GLN A 78 24.21 6.31 -7.20
C GLN A 78 24.35 5.54 -8.52
N PRO A 79 25.23 4.54 -8.61
CA PRO A 79 25.31 3.72 -9.81
C PRO A 79 23.95 3.09 -10.06
N ARG A 80 23.50 3.12 -11.31
CA ARG A 80 22.30 2.38 -11.69
C ARG A 80 22.55 0.91 -11.37
N PRO A 81 21.62 0.21 -10.72
CA PRO A 81 21.75 -1.22 -10.53
C PRO A 81 21.96 -1.89 -11.88
N ASP A 82 23.06 -2.62 -12.04
CA ASP A 82 23.27 -3.48 -13.19
C ASP A 82 22.11 -4.48 -13.22
N HIS A 83 21.46 -4.60 -14.38
CA HIS A 83 20.26 -5.41 -14.58
C HIS A 83 18.96 -4.85 -13.96
N SER A 84 18.80 -3.52 -13.90
CA SER A 84 17.48 -2.92 -13.63
C SER A 84 16.44 -3.48 -14.59
N LEU A 85 15.33 -4.01 -14.06
CA LEU A 85 14.29 -4.61 -14.91
C LEU A 85 13.70 -3.61 -15.91
N PHE A 86 13.88 -2.31 -15.66
CA PHE A 86 13.31 -1.20 -16.41
C PHE A 86 14.16 -0.72 -17.59
N ASP A 87 15.48 -0.97 -17.60
CA ASP A 87 16.39 -0.30 -18.54
C ASP A 87 16.08 -0.53 -20.03
N ASN A 88 15.68 -1.75 -20.39
CA ASN A 88 15.38 -2.13 -21.78
C ASN A 88 13.91 -2.48 -22.02
N ARG A 89 13.08 -2.40 -20.97
CA ARG A 89 11.68 -2.83 -21.00
C ARG A 89 10.71 -1.69 -20.76
N PHE A 90 11.14 -0.55 -20.22
CA PHE A 90 10.23 0.55 -19.90
C PHE A 90 9.48 1.08 -21.14
N ASP A 91 10.16 1.36 -22.25
CA ASP A 91 9.51 1.88 -23.47
C ASP A 91 8.50 0.89 -24.06
N LYS A 92 8.85 -0.41 -24.06
CA LYS A 92 7.96 -1.50 -24.49
C LYS A 92 6.77 -1.63 -23.55
N PHE A 93 7.02 -1.57 -22.24
CA PHE A 93 6.01 -1.62 -21.19
C PHE A 93 5.03 -0.44 -21.30
N GLN A 94 5.55 0.78 -21.48
CA GLN A 94 4.76 2.00 -21.70
C GLN A 94 3.81 1.86 -22.89
N THR A 95 4.30 1.24 -23.98
CA THR A 95 3.47 0.95 -25.16
C THR A 95 2.37 -0.06 -24.85
N LEU A 96 2.65 -1.09 -24.04
CA LEU A 96 1.69 -2.14 -23.68
C LEU A 96 0.58 -1.66 -22.73
N ILE A 97 0.90 -0.74 -21.81
CA ILE A 97 -0.07 -0.19 -20.85
C ILE A 97 -0.93 0.93 -21.44
N ARG A 98 -0.58 1.46 -22.62
CA ARG A 98 -1.32 2.55 -23.26
C ARG A 98 -2.75 2.11 -23.60
N GLY A 99 -3.73 2.79 -23.01
CA GLY A 99 -5.16 2.50 -23.21
C GLY A 99 -5.71 1.31 -22.41
N ARG A 100 -4.97 0.81 -21.41
CA ARG A 100 -5.45 -0.23 -20.48
C ARG A 100 -6.15 0.39 -19.28
N SER A 101 -7.04 -0.39 -18.65
CA SER A 101 -7.70 0.00 -17.39
C SER A 101 -6.70 0.11 -16.25
N GLU A 102 -6.94 1.02 -15.31
CA GLU A 102 -6.08 1.27 -14.15
C GLU A 102 -5.74 -0.01 -13.36
N THR A 103 -6.73 -0.87 -13.12
CA THR A 103 -6.55 -2.18 -12.46
C THR A 103 -5.52 -3.06 -13.17
N ARG A 104 -5.49 -3.00 -14.51
CA ARG A 104 -4.56 -3.80 -15.31
C ARG A 104 -3.15 -3.22 -15.24
N VAL A 105 -3.04 -1.90 -15.26
CA VAL A 105 -1.76 -1.21 -15.04
C VAL A 105 -1.21 -1.55 -13.66
N PHE A 106 -2.05 -1.52 -12.62
CA PHE A 106 -1.63 -1.88 -11.26
C PHE A 106 -1.11 -3.31 -11.19
N LEU A 107 -1.87 -4.29 -11.69
CA LEU A 107 -1.45 -5.70 -11.65
C LEU A 107 -0.20 -5.99 -12.50
N ASP A 108 -0.02 -5.30 -13.62
CA ASP A 108 1.12 -5.53 -14.51
C ASP A 108 2.39 -4.76 -14.05
N LEU A 109 2.23 -3.59 -13.42
CA LEU A 109 3.34 -2.73 -12.96
C LEU A 109 3.80 -3.08 -11.54
N HIS A 110 2.87 -3.39 -10.63
CA HIS A 110 3.19 -3.59 -9.22
C HIS A 110 4.25 -4.68 -9.00
N PRO A 111 4.18 -5.86 -9.62
CA PRO A 111 5.20 -6.90 -9.46
C PRO A 111 6.57 -6.52 -10.04
N LEU A 112 6.63 -5.53 -10.94
CA LEU A 112 7.87 -5.05 -11.54
C LEU A 112 8.55 -3.99 -10.68
N LEU A 113 7.77 -3.18 -9.95
CA LEU A 113 8.28 -2.16 -9.03
C LEU A 113 8.61 -2.74 -7.65
N ILE A 114 7.68 -3.55 -7.13
CA ILE A 114 7.79 -4.22 -5.84
C ILE A 114 7.96 -5.70 -6.16
N LEU A 115 9.22 -6.07 -6.37
CA LEU A 115 9.61 -7.46 -6.55
C LEU A 115 9.55 -8.13 -5.19
N SER A 116 8.73 -9.17 -5.08
CA SER A 116 8.72 -9.99 -3.89
C SER A 116 10.08 -10.66 -3.70
N VAL A 117 10.39 -11.02 -2.45
CA VAL A 117 11.68 -11.64 -2.11
C VAL A 117 11.87 -12.96 -2.87
N GLU A 118 10.78 -13.70 -3.07
CA GLU A 118 10.75 -14.92 -3.87
C GLU A 118 11.03 -14.63 -5.34
N ASN A 119 10.45 -13.57 -5.92
CA ASN A 119 10.71 -13.17 -7.30
C ASN A 119 12.16 -12.72 -7.49
N LEU A 120 12.77 -12.07 -6.50
CA LEU A 120 14.19 -11.72 -6.52
C LEU A 120 15.08 -12.98 -6.50
N TYR A 121 14.75 -13.96 -5.67
CA TYR A 121 15.44 -15.25 -5.67
C TYR A 121 15.32 -15.98 -7.01
N ILE A 122 14.11 -16.07 -7.58
CA ILE A 122 13.86 -16.65 -8.92
C ILE A 122 14.65 -15.91 -10.02
N SER A 123 14.83 -14.59 -9.86
CA SER A 123 15.60 -13.76 -10.79
C SER A 123 17.12 -13.96 -10.70
N GLY A 124 17.60 -14.91 -9.89
CA GLY A 124 19.00 -15.31 -9.79
C GLY A 124 19.77 -14.66 -8.64
N ARG A 125 19.09 -14.01 -7.71
CA ARG A 125 19.72 -13.42 -6.52
C ARG A 125 19.71 -14.41 -5.36
N GLU A 126 20.78 -15.19 -5.24
CA GLU A 126 20.93 -16.23 -4.21
C GLU A 126 20.91 -15.68 -2.78
N GLU A 127 21.24 -14.40 -2.61
CA GLU A 127 21.17 -13.66 -1.34
C GLU A 127 19.77 -13.65 -0.69
N PHE A 128 18.72 -13.97 -1.45
CA PHE A 128 17.33 -14.04 -0.98
C PHE A 128 16.80 -15.47 -0.79
N HIS A 129 17.67 -16.49 -0.83
CA HIS A 129 17.26 -17.89 -0.64
C HIS A 129 16.66 -18.13 0.76
N GLY A 130 15.43 -18.65 0.80
CA GLY A 130 14.75 -19.02 2.04
C GLY A 130 14.11 -17.85 2.80
N LEU A 131 14.13 -16.63 2.23
CA LEU A 131 13.39 -15.49 2.75
C LEU A 131 11.98 -15.48 2.17
N ILE A 132 11.00 -15.19 3.02
CA ILE A 132 9.58 -15.07 2.67
C ILE A 132 9.15 -13.66 3.03
N GLU A 133 8.43 -12.99 2.13
CA GLU A 133 7.88 -11.67 2.42
C GLU A 133 6.82 -11.76 3.51
N GLY A 134 7.00 -11.00 4.61
CA GLY A 134 6.09 -11.00 5.75
C GLY A 134 4.76 -10.33 5.41
N GLN A 135 3.66 -10.98 5.80
CA GLN A 135 2.29 -10.55 5.53
C GLN A 135 1.79 -9.44 6.47
#